data_AF-A0A4P6U269-F1
#
_entry.id   AF-A0A4P6U269-F1
#
_cell.length_a   1.000
_cell.length_b   1.000
_cell.length_c   1.000
_cell.angle_alpha   90.00
_cell.angle_beta   90.00
_cell.angle_gamma   90.00
#
_symmetry.space_group_name_H-M   'P 1'
#
loop_
_entity.id
_entity.type
_entity.pdbx_description
1 polymer ?
#
loop_
_entity_poly.entity_id
_entity_poly.type
_entity_poly.pdbx_seq_one_letter_code
_entity_poly.pdbx_strand_id
1 'polypeptide(L)'
;MGPRVIRRSPYVVSVCVAADWGAWGEFAVPARYDKGRTAQTTALATTLSLWTGLRPAFDAVCTGLHRGALDRRDDWFERTVHPNYVFWWLPEGVTPAWQDGVSRLEHLHAHGPAPHAFTYPHAFAPDGAPLTVSQWRSPGPEHRGSRRSPR
;
A
#
# COMPACT_ATOMS: atom_id res chain seq x y z
N MET A 1 31.26 4.99 -23.10
CA MET A 1 30.52 5.76 -22.08
C MET A 1 29.04 5.38 -22.22
N GLY A 2 28.61 4.30 -21.57
CA GLY A 2 27.25 3.77 -21.71
C GLY A 2 26.25 4.55 -20.86
N PRO A 3 24.97 4.66 -21.25
CA PRO A 3 23.98 5.37 -20.48
C PRO A 3 23.75 4.66 -19.14
N ARG A 4 23.98 5.38 -18.04
CA ARG A 4 23.50 4.98 -16.71
C ARG A 4 21.97 4.96 -16.77
N VAL A 5 21.39 3.78 -16.95
CA VAL A 5 19.97 3.56 -16.68
C VAL A 5 19.80 3.69 -15.17
N ILE A 6 19.46 4.90 -14.71
CA ILE A 6 18.90 5.08 -13.38
C ILE A 6 17.57 4.34 -13.43
N ARG A 7 17.54 3.09 -12.96
CA ARG A 7 16.28 2.41 -12.67
C ARG A 7 15.64 3.19 -11.53
N ARG A 8 14.75 4.12 -11.88
CA ARG A 8 14.00 4.95 -10.94
C ARG A 8 12.99 4.04 -10.26
N SER A 9 13.07 3.91 -8.94
CA SER A 9 12.29 2.94 -8.17
C SER A 9 10.85 3.43 -8.00
N PRO A 10 9.85 2.68 -8.44
CA PRO A 10 8.45 2.99 -8.20
C PRO A 10 8.08 2.72 -6.73
N TYR A 11 7.15 3.51 -6.22
CA TYR A 11 6.63 3.35 -4.86
C TYR A 11 5.40 2.45 -4.87
N VAL A 12 5.17 1.69 -3.81
CA VAL A 12 3.91 1.00 -3.58
C VAL A 12 3.12 1.74 -2.50
N VAL A 13 1.83 1.93 -2.73
CA VAL A 13 0.94 2.57 -1.76
C VAL A 13 0.10 1.52 -1.06
N SER A 14 -0.07 1.64 0.26
CA SER A 14 -1.03 0.85 1.04
C SER A 14 -2.07 1.77 1.65
N VAL A 15 -3.34 1.37 1.51
CA VAL A 15 -4.42 1.94 2.32
C VAL A 15 -4.68 0.98 3.48
N CYS A 16 -4.44 1.41 4.72
CA CYS A 16 -4.81 0.71 5.96
C CYS A 16 -5.60 1.70 6.85
N VAL A 17 -5.46 1.83 8.18
CA VAL A 17 -6.51 2.48 9.03
C VAL A 17 -5.98 3.44 10.13
N ALA A 18 -5.89 4.79 9.91
CA ALA A 18 -5.72 5.94 10.88
C ALA A 18 -5.47 7.36 10.23
N ALA A 19 -5.97 8.45 10.86
CA ALA A 19 -6.22 9.78 10.26
C ALA A 19 -5.08 10.83 10.26
N ASP A 20 -4.84 11.47 9.10
CA ASP A 20 -4.48 12.89 8.88
C ASP A 20 -4.65 13.23 7.37
N TRP A 21 -5.36 14.31 7.01
CA TRP A 21 -5.95 14.51 5.66
C TRP A 21 -5.28 15.61 4.81
N GLY A 22 -4.00 15.95 5.08
CA GLY A 22 -3.27 17.06 4.44
C GLY A 22 -3.08 16.97 2.91
N ALA A 23 -1.84 16.79 2.44
CA ALA A 23 -1.50 16.87 1.01
C ALA A 23 -2.08 15.75 0.10
N TRP A 24 -2.98 14.92 0.64
CA TRP A 24 -3.52 13.70 0.02
C TRP A 24 -4.97 13.87 -0.48
N GLY A 25 -5.48 15.10 -0.50
CA GLY A 25 -6.81 15.43 -1.01
C GLY A 25 -7.95 15.10 -0.05
N GLU A 26 -9.18 15.31 -0.52
CA GLU A 26 -10.42 15.09 0.24
C GLU A 26 -10.58 13.64 0.65
N PHE A 27 -10.99 13.40 1.91
CA PHE A 27 -11.27 12.06 2.41
C PHE A 27 -12.40 11.40 1.60
N ALA A 28 -12.19 10.15 1.22
CA ALA A 28 -13.19 9.34 0.52
C ALA A 28 -13.30 7.96 1.18
N VAL A 29 -14.52 7.42 1.19
CA VAL A 29 -14.81 6.05 1.65
C VAL A 29 -15.41 5.24 0.50
N PRO A 30 -15.20 3.91 0.47
CA PRO A 30 -15.84 3.05 -0.54
C PRO A 30 -17.37 3.14 -0.48
N ALA A 31 -18.03 3.10 -1.64
CA ALA A 31 -19.47 3.29 -1.77
C ALA A 31 -20.32 2.28 -0.97
N ARG A 32 -19.78 1.08 -0.72
CA ARG A 32 -20.42 0.00 0.05
C ARG A 32 -20.42 0.20 1.56
N TYR A 33 -19.70 1.20 2.08
CA TYR A 33 -19.77 1.55 3.50
C TYR A 33 -21.00 2.44 3.76
N ASP A 34 -21.88 1.96 4.63
CA ASP A 34 -23.10 2.62 5.09
C ASP A 34 -22.91 3.33 6.44
N LYS A 35 -21.92 2.92 7.24
CA LYS A 35 -21.59 3.51 8.55
C LYS A 35 -20.67 4.73 8.45
N GLY A 36 -21.27 5.88 8.16
CA GLY A 36 -20.64 7.20 8.33
C GLY A 36 -19.67 7.58 7.22
N ARG A 37 -20.02 8.61 6.45
CA ARG A 37 -19.29 9.06 5.24
C ARG A 37 -18.55 10.38 5.43
N THR A 38 -18.60 10.95 6.64
CA THR A 38 -17.96 12.22 6.97
C THR A 38 -16.96 12.02 8.09
N ALA A 39 -15.92 12.85 8.15
CA ALA A 39 -14.89 12.78 9.20
C ALA A 39 -15.44 12.70 10.64
N GLN A 40 -16.63 13.25 10.89
CA GLN A 40 -17.31 13.27 12.20
C GLN A 40 -18.22 12.06 12.46
N THR A 41 -18.65 11.34 11.42
CA THR A 41 -19.58 10.20 11.54
C THR A 41 -18.95 8.87 11.17
N THR A 42 -17.77 8.91 10.54
CA THR A 42 -17.04 7.75 10.08
C THR A 42 -16.58 6.91 11.27
N ALA A 43 -17.07 5.66 11.31
CA ALA A 43 -16.63 4.62 12.24
C ALA A 43 -15.49 3.78 11.60
N LEU A 44 -14.57 4.46 10.92
CA LEU A 44 -13.40 3.85 10.29
C LEU A 44 -12.18 4.68 10.65
N ALA A 45 -11.14 4.01 11.10
CA ALA A 45 -9.82 4.57 10.88
C ALA A 45 -9.44 4.24 9.40
N THR A 46 -8.76 5.13 8.68
CA THR A 46 -8.27 4.88 7.31
C THR A 46 -6.90 5.57 7.19
N THR A 47 -5.82 4.85 6.86
CA THR A 47 -4.47 5.34 6.57
C THR A 47 -4.21 5.23 5.08
N LEU A 48 -3.42 6.15 4.54
CA LEU A 48 -2.82 6.08 3.22
C LEU A 48 -1.31 6.22 3.41
N SER A 49 -0.51 5.30 2.87
CA SER A 49 0.93 5.24 3.14
C SER A 49 1.73 4.89 1.90
N LEU A 50 2.86 5.58 1.68
CA LEU A 50 3.80 5.30 0.59
C LEU A 50 4.99 4.48 1.09
N TRP A 51 5.39 3.49 0.30
CA TRP A 51 6.50 2.59 0.60
C TRP A 51 7.40 2.42 -0.61
N THR A 52 8.69 2.19 -0.38
CA THR A 52 9.68 1.94 -1.44
C THR A 52 9.58 0.53 -2.04
N GLY A 53 8.70 -0.32 -1.50
CA GLY A 53 8.43 -1.66 -2.01
C GLY A 53 7.58 -2.49 -1.06
N LEU A 54 7.19 -3.69 -1.50
CA LEU A 54 6.31 -4.59 -0.76
C LEU A 54 6.94 -5.13 0.53
N ARG A 55 8.23 -5.51 0.49
CA ARG A 55 8.93 -6.01 1.68
C ARG A 55 9.04 -4.96 2.79
N PRO A 56 9.54 -3.73 2.54
CA PRO A 56 9.56 -2.69 3.57
C PRO A 56 8.18 -2.40 4.18
N ALA A 57 7.12 -2.37 3.36
CA ALA A 57 5.75 -2.22 3.84
C ALA A 57 5.33 -3.37 4.77
N PHE A 58 5.65 -4.61 4.39
CA PHE A 58 5.33 -5.79 5.18
C PHE A 58 6.09 -5.81 6.50
N ASP A 59 7.40 -5.52 6.45
CA ASP A 59 8.26 -5.52 7.63
C ASP A 59 7.77 -4.48 8.64
N ALA A 60 7.31 -3.31 8.20
CA ALA A 60 6.75 -2.29 9.08
C ALA A 60 5.36 -2.63 9.64
N VAL A 61 4.44 -3.15 8.82
CA VAL A 61 3.02 -3.28 9.18
C VAL A 61 2.69 -4.66 9.75
N CYS A 62 3.35 -5.72 9.29
CA CYS A 62 2.97 -7.11 9.53
C CYS A 62 3.98 -7.91 10.37
N THR A 63 4.89 -7.23 11.08
CA THR A 63 5.86 -7.86 11.99
C THR A 63 5.85 -7.22 13.38
N GLY A 64 6.56 -7.84 14.34
CA GLY A 64 6.69 -7.33 15.70
C GLY A 64 5.36 -7.17 16.44
N LEU A 65 5.26 -6.12 17.26
CA LEU A 65 4.03 -5.80 18.03
C LEU A 65 2.83 -5.51 17.12
N HIS A 66 3.07 -4.95 15.93
CA HIS A 66 2.01 -4.62 14.97
C HIS A 66 1.33 -5.89 14.43
N ARG A 67 2.09 -6.99 14.27
CA ARG A 67 1.54 -8.30 13.92
C ARG A 67 0.55 -8.81 14.98
N GLY A 68 0.92 -8.73 16.26
CA GLY A 68 0.05 -9.17 17.36
C GLY A 68 -1.28 -8.39 17.43
N ALA A 69 -1.24 -7.09 17.16
CA ALA A 69 -2.45 -6.28 17.04
C ALA A 69 -3.30 -6.67 15.82
N LEU A 70 -2.68 -6.89 14.66
CA LEU A 70 -3.39 -7.31 13.44
C LEU A 70 -4.02 -8.71 13.56
N ASP A 71 -3.38 -9.62 14.28
CA ASP A 71 -3.92 -10.97 14.51
C ASP A 71 -5.21 -10.92 15.37
N ARG A 72 -5.36 -9.89 16.20
CA ARG A 72 -6.55 -9.64 17.05
C ARG A 72 -7.53 -8.60 16.49
N ARG A 73 -7.34 -8.15 15.25
CA ARG A 73 -8.16 -7.08 14.66
C ARG A 73 -9.66 -7.36 14.71
N ASP A 74 -10.07 -8.62 14.65
CA ASP A 74 -11.49 -9.04 14.70
C ASP A 74 -12.16 -8.74 16.05
N ASP A 75 -11.39 -8.45 17.11
CA ASP A 75 -11.92 -8.04 18.40
C ASP A 75 -12.51 -6.61 18.34
N TRP A 76 -12.09 -5.81 17.37
CA TRP A 76 -12.39 -4.37 17.29
C TRP A 76 -12.91 -3.93 15.91
N PHE A 77 -12.64 -4.70 14.86
CA PHE A 77 -13.09 -4.46 13.49
C PHE A 77 -14.14 -5.48 13.06
N GLU A 78 -15.08 -5.03 12.24
CA GLU A 78 -16.02 -5.92 11.58
C GLU A 78 -15.28 -6.89 10.66
N ARG A 79 -15.68 -8.16 10.72
CA ARG A 79 -15.16 -9.19 9.81
C ARG A 79 -15.67 -8.91 8.41
N THR A 80 -14.74 -8.82 7.46
CA THR A 80 -15.06 -8.66 6.05
C THR A 80 -14.68 -9.91 5.27
N VAL A 81 -15.49 -10.25 4.27
CA VAL A 81 -15.21 -11.37 3.35
C VAL A 81 -14.07 -11.03 2.38
N HIS A 82 -13.83 -9.73 2.17
CA HIS A 82 -12.89 -9.22 1.20
C HIS A 82 -11.71 -8.48 1.85
N PRO A 83 -10.56 -8.37 1.16
CA PRO A 83 -9.42 -7.62 1.66
C PRO A 83 -9.76 -6.16 1.97
N ASN A 84 -9.42 -5.70 3.17
CA ASN A 84 -9.61 -4.31 3.61
C ASN A 84 -8.43 -3.39 3.24
N TYR A 85 -7.50 -3.87 2.42
CA TYR A 85 -6.33 -3.14 1.98
C TYR A 85 -6.08 -3.41 0.50
N VAL A 86 -5.39 -2.47 -0.14
CA VAL A 86 -5.00 -2.56 -1.54
C VAL A 86 -3.61 -1.97 -1.72
N PHE A 87 -2.85 -2.59 -2.62
CA PHE A 87 -1.59 -2.10 -3.14
C PHE A 87 -1.72 -1.70 -4.60
N TRP A 88 -0.99 -0.67 -4.99
CA TRP A 88 -0.74 -0.31 -6.38
C TRP A 88 0.61 0.40 -6.48
N TRP A 89 1.20 0.38 -7.67
CA TRP A 89 2.44 1.08 -7.96
C TRP A 89 2.16 2.53 -8.36
N LEU A 90 3.00 3.44 -7.87
CA LEU A 90 3.02 4.84 -8.27
C LEU A 90 4.35 5.21 -8.91
N PRO A 91 4.33 6.10 -9.92
CA PRO A 91 5.53 6.75 -10.41
C PRO A 91 6.22 7.57 -9.30
N GLU A 92 7.54 7.70 -9.42
CA GLU A 92 8.33 8.56 -8.54
C GLU A 92 7.85 10.02 -8.61
N GLY A 93 7.77 10.69 -7.44
CA GLY A 93 7.38 12.09 -7.34
C GLY A 93 5.87 12.35 -7.44
N VAL A 94 5.05 11.31 -7.57
CA VAL A 94 3.58 11.42 -7.55
C VAL A 94 3.06 11.22 -6.13
N THR A 95 2.29 12.20 -5.64
CA THR A 95 1.50 12.06 -4.41
C THR A 95 0.11 11.57 -4.79
N PRO A 96 -0.34 10.39 -4.32
CA PRO A 96 -1.69 9.92 -4.57
C PRO A 96 -2.70 10.72 -3.76
N ALA A 97 -3.94 10.67 -4.21
CA ALA A 97 -5.07 11.15 -3.45
C ALA A 97 -5.82 9.99 -2.76
N TRP A 98 -6.64 10.32 -1.76
CA TRP A 98 -7.55 9.37 -1.13
C TRP A 98 -8.50 8.69 -2.11
N GLN A 99 -9.00 9.43 -3.10
CA GLN A 99 -9.86 8.91 -4.16
C GLN A 99 -9.19 7.81 -4.97
N ASP A 100 -7.86 7.88 -5.16
CA ASP A 100 -7.11 6.82 -5.84
C ASP A 100 -7.20 5.53 -5.04
N GLY A 101 -6.90 5.60 -3.73
CA GLY A 101 -6.97 4.45 -2.83
C GLY A 101 -8.36 3.81 -2.81
N VAL A 102 -9.42 4.61 -2.71
CA VAL A 102 -10.81 4.13 -2.75
C VAL A 102 -11.12 3.46 -4.08
N SER A 103 -10.81 4.11 -5.21
CA SER A 103 -11.08 3.57 -6.55
C SER A 103 -10.33 2.26 -6.78
N ARG A 104 -9.09 2.15 -6.29
CA ARG A 104 -8.30 0.91 -6.36
C ARG A 104 -8.88 -0.20 -5.51
N LEU A 105 -9.31 0.12 -4.29
CA LEU A 105 -9.94 -0.84 -3.41
C LEU A 105 -11.25 -1.34 -4.03
N GLU A 106 -12.09 -0.45 -4.55
CA GLU A 106 -13.33 -0.83 -5.25
C GLU A 106 -13.07 -1.70 -6.48
N HIS A 107 -12.07 -1.35 -7.30
CA HIS A 107 -11.66 -2.18 -8.43
C HIS A 107 -11.25 -3.59 -7.99
N LEU A 108 -10.43 -3.71 -6.92
CA LEU A 108 -10.02 -5.01 -6.39
C LEU A 108 -11.23 -5.87 -5.98
N HIS A 109 -12.27 -5.24 -5.40
CA HIS A 109 -13.50 -5.95 -5.03
C HIS A 109 -14.32 -6.38 -6.24
N ALA A 110 -14.46 -5.52 -7.24
CA ALA A 110 -15.28 -5.77 -8.42
C ALA A 110 -14.64 -6.74 -9.42
N HIS A 111 -13.30 -6.70 -9.56
CA HIS A 111 -12.58 -7.39 -10.62
C HIS A 111 -11.52 -8.38 -10.13
N GLY A 112 -11.24 -8.39 -8.82
CA GLY A 112 -10.14 -9.18 -8.25
C GLY A 112 -8.75 -8.54 -8.47
N PRO A 113 -7.68 -9.26 -8.08
CA PRO A 113 -6.31 -8.74 -8.14
C PRO A 113 -5.79 -8.55 -9.57
N ALA A 114 -5.19 -7.40 -9.84
CA ALA A 114 -4.53 -7.05 -11.10
C ALA A 114 -3.37 -6.07 -10.84
N PRO A 115 -2.44 -5.85 -11.80
CA PRO A 115 -1.34 -4.88 -11.63
C PRO A 115 -1.79 -3.48 -11.17
N HIS A 116 -3.00 -3.09 -11.58
CA HIS A 116 -3.65 -1.85 -11.20
C HIS A 116 -4.04 -1.78 -9.72
N ALA A 117 -4.45 -2.91 -9.12
CA ALA A 117 -4.93 -3.01 -7.74
C ALA A 117 -4.77 -4.45 -7.22
N PHE A 118 -3.94 -4.65 -6.19
CA PHE A 118 -3.57 -6.00 -5.74
C PHE A 118 -3.31 -6.11 -4.24
N THR A 119 -2.98 -7.32 -3.75
CA THR A 119 -2.73 -7.62 -2.33
C THR A 119 -1.46 -8.47 -2.17
N TYR A 120 -0.96 -8.67 -0.94
CA TYR A 120 0.24 -9.49 -0.70
C TYR A 120 0.16 -10.93 -1.27
N PRO A 121 -0.98 -11.66 -1.17
CA PRO A 121 -1.08 -13.00 -1.74
C PRO A 121 -1.02 -13.03 -3.27
N HIS A 122 -1.44 -11.95 -3.94
CA HIS A 122 -1.50 -11.83 -5.40
C HIS A 122 -0.72 -10.59 -5.83
N ALA A 123 0.58 -10.57 -5.57
CA ALA A 123 1.42 -9.40 -5.82
C ALA A 123 1.81 -9.25 -7.28
N PHE A 124 2.09 -8.02 -7.70
CA PHE A 124 2.63 -7.71 -9.03
C PHE A 124 3.85 -6.80 -8.92
N ALA A 125 4.78 -6.93 -9.85
CA ALA A 125 5.88 -6.02 -10.06
C ALA A 125 5.41 -4.73 -10.75
N PRO A 126 6.22 -3.66 -10.76
CA PRO A 126 5.83 -2.38 -11.38
C PRO A 126 5.60 -2.44 -12.88
N ASP A 127 6.20 -3.42 -13.57
CA ASP A 127 5.97 -3.72 -14.99
C ASP A 127 4.71 -4.57 -15.22
N GLY A 128 4.00 -4.94 -14.16
CA GLY A 128 2.79 -5.75 -14.18
C GLY A 128 3.03 -7.25 -14.18
N ALA A 129 4.28 -7.73 -14.05
CA ALA A 129 4.54 -9.16 -13.92
C ALA A 129 4.06 -9.69 -12.56
N PRO A 130 3.37 -10.84 -12.49
CA PRO A 130 2.96 -11.43 -11.21
C PRO A 130 4.18 -11.84 -10.37
N LEU A 131 4.07 -11.66 -9.06
CA LEU A 131 5.11 -12.01 -8.08
C LEU A 131 4.59 -13.08 -7.13
N THR A 132 5.41 -14.09 -6.88
CA THR A 132 5.20 -15.05 -5.79
C THR A 132 5.54 -14.42 -4.44
N VAL A 133 5.06 -15.04 -3.37
CA VAL A 133 5.37 -14.61 -2.00
C VAL A 133 6.88 -14.60 -1.72
N SER A 134 7.63 -15.58 -2.22
CA SER A 134 9.08 -15.61 -2.05
C SER A 134 9.77 -14.48 -2.81
N GLN A 135 9.29 -14.13 -4.00
CA GLN A 135 9.89 -13.08 -4.82
C GLN A 135 9.76 -11.70 -4.17
N TRP A 136 8.55 -11.29 -3.77
CA TRP A 136 8.40 -9.95 -3.18
C TRP A 136 8.95 -9.85 -1.75
N ARG A 137 9.04 -10.97 -1.01
CA ARG A 137 9.70 -11.04 0.31
C ARG A 137 11.22 -11.08 0.23
N SER A 138 11.78 -11.36 -0.94
CA SER A 138 13.23 -11.39 -1.08
C SER A 138 13.80 -10.01 -0.80
N PRO A 139 14.99 -9.91 -0.20
CA PRO A 139 15.72 -8.66 -0.18
C PRO A 139 15.82 -8.13 -1.61
N GLY A 140 15.25 -6.95 -1.87
CA GLY A 140 15.51 -6.24 -3.10
C GLY A 140 17.02 -6.03 -3.26
N PRO A 141 17.53 -5.83 -4.48
CA PRO A 141 18.94 -5.54 -4.68
C PRO A 141 19.30 -4.38 -3.76
N GLU A 142 20.22 -4.65 -2.84
CA GLU A 142 20.70 -3.68 -1.87
C GLU A 142 21.09 -2.40 -2.61
N HIS A 143 20.39 -1.30 -2.31
CA HIS A 143 20.86 0.02 -2.68
C HIS A 143 22.14 0.22 -1.87
N ARG A 144 23.28 -0.21 -2.44
CA ARG A 144 24.61 0.13 -1.96
C ARG A 144 24.68 1.65 -2.00
N GLY A 145 24.30 2.27 -0.88
CA GLY A 145 24.44 3.69 -0.66
C GLY A 145 25.86 4.05 -1.05
N SER A 146 25.97 5.03 -1.93
CA SER A 146 27.24 5.69 -2.24
C SER A 146 27.87 6.12 -0.93
N ARG A 147 28.78 5.30 -0.38
CA ARG A 147 29.72 5.75 0.64
C ARG A 147 30.50 6.88 -0.01
N ARG A 148 30.17 8.13 0.33
CA ARG A 148 31.08 9.25 0.08
C ARG A 148 32.33 8.95 0.89
N SER A 149 33.46 8.74 0.22
CA SER A 149 34.76 8.76 0.89
C SER A 149 34.96 10.15 1.50
N PRO A 150 35.36 10.26 2.78
CA PRO A 150 35.85 11.53 3.30
C PRO A 150 37.18 11.84 2.59
N ARG A 151 37.36 13.12 2.24
CA ARG A 151 38.65 13.66 1.81
C ARG A 151 39.55 13.87 3.02
#